data_AF-A0A9X9PUR8-F1
#
_entry.id   AF-A0A9X9PUR8-F1
#
_cell.length_a   1.000
_cell.length_b   1.000
_cell.length_c   1.000
_cell.angle_alpha   90.00
_cell.angle_beta   90.00
_cell.angle_gamma   90.00
#
_symmetry.space_group_name_H-M   'P 1'
#
loop_
_entity.id
_entity.type
_entity.pdbx_description
1 polymer ?
#
loop_
_entity_poly.entity_id
_entity_poly.type
_entity_poly.pdbx_seq_one_letter_code
_entity_poly.pdbx_strand_id
1 'polypeptide(L)'
;MKAFYNQTYYERNNNYINEFSLTLLWSVSVSMFPFGGFLGSLMVGPLVNKFGRKGTLLFNNIFSIVPAILMGCSEVARSFEMIIVSRLLVGICAGK
;
A
#
# COMPACT_ATOMS: atom_id res chain seq x y z
N MET A 1 2.92 3.32 -13.63
CA MET A 1 2.59 4.08 -12.40
C MET A 1 3.05 5.54 -12.47
N LYS A 2 4.33 5.86 -12.73
CA LYS A 2 4.81 7.25 -12.87
C LYS A 2 3.97 8.13 -13.83
N ALA A 3 3.57 7.59 -14.98
CA ALA A 3 2.67 8.27 -15.93
C ALA A 3 1.27 8.56 -15.33
N PHE A 4 0.72 7.62 -14.56
CA PHE A 4 -0.56 7.76 -13.86
C PHE A 4 -0.49 8.85 -12.78
N TYR A 5 0.66 8.96 -12.10
CA TYR A 5 0.90 10.02 -11.12
C TYR A 5 0.88 11.41 -11.77
N ASN A 6 1.57 11.55 -12.91
CA ASN A 6 1.64 12.81 -13.64
C ASN A 6 0.27 13.20 -14.23
N GLN A 7 -0.47 12.25 -14.79
CA GLN A 7 -1.79 12.48 -15.40
C GLN A 7 -2.87 12.85 -14.36
N THR A 8 -2.77 12.28 -13.16
CA THR A 8 -3.68 12.58 -12.05
C THR A 8 -3.40 13.95 -11.43
N TYR A 9 -2.11 14.31 -11.30
CA TYR A 9 -1.71 15.61 -10.78
C TYR A 9 -2.03 16.75 -11.77
N TYR A 10 -1.84 16.49 -13.06
CA TYR A 10 -2.20 17.41 -14.14
C TYR A 10 -3.69 17.75 -14.13
N GLU A 11 -4.58 16.78 -13.93
CA GLU A 11 -6.02 17.05 -13.84
C GLU A 11 -6.45 17.84 -12.60
N ARG A 12 -5.77 17.69 -11.47
CA ARG A 12 -6.10 18.42 -10.24
C ARG A 12 -5.55 19.84 -10.21
N ASN A 13 -4.36 20.07 -10.75
CA ASN A 13 -3.61 21.30 -10.52
C ASN A 13 -3.19 22.04 -11.80
N ASN A 14 -3.58 21.54 -12.99
CA ASN A 14 -3.19 22.06 -14.32
C ASN A 14 -1.68 22.29 -14.49
N ASN A 15 -0.86 21.59 -13.70
CA ASN A 15 0.58 21.70 -13.70
C ASN A 15 1.18 20.30 -13.70
N TYR A 16 2.23 20.11 -14.49
CA TYR A 16 2.99 18.85 -14.46
C TYR A 16 3.78 18.79 -13.16
N ILE A 17 3.78 17.61 -12.53
CA ILE A 17 4.54 17.42 -11.31
C ILE A 17 6.03 17.46 -11.67
N ASN A 18 6.84 18.15 -10.86
CA ASN A 18 8.28 18.19 -11.06
C ASN A 18 8.84 16.75 -11.03
N GLU A 19 9.68 16.36 -12.01
CA GLU A 19 10.27 15.02 -12.10
C GLU A 19 10.99 14.59 -10.81
N PHE A 20 11.60 15.53 -10.11
CA PHE A 20 12.22 15.29 -8.81
C PHE A 20 11.19 14.86 -7.77
N SER A 21 10.09 15.61 -7.63
CA SER A 21 9.00 15.29 -6.72
C SER A 21 8.32 13.96 -7.07
N LEU A 22 8.12 13.68 -8.37
CA LEU A 22 7.59 12.39 -8.85
C LEU A 22 8.47 11.23 -8.40
N THR A 23 9.78 11.38 -8.58
CA THR A 23 10.76 10.34 -8.25
C THR A 23 10.86 10.13 -6.75
N LEU A 24 10.76 11.22 -5.96
CA LEU A 24 10.74 11.16 -4.50
C LEU A 24 9.49 10.44 -3.98
N LEU A 25 8.30 10.80 -4.49
CA LEU A 25 7.03 10.13 -4.15
C LEU A 25 7.05 8.65 -4.53
N TRP A 26 7.58 8.34 -5.71
CA TRP A 26 7.75 6.97 -6.17
C TRP A 26 8.69 6.17 -5.24
N SER A 27 9.84 6.75 -4.90
CA SER A 27 10.80 6.11 -3.99
C SER A 27 10.21 5.85 -2.61
N VAL A 28 9.46 6.81 -2.05
CA VAL A 28 8.74 6.64 -0.78
C VAL A 28 7.69 5.53 -0.90
N SER A 29 6.93 5.49 -2.00
CA SER A 29 5.94 4.44 -2.23
C SER A 29 6.56 3.05 -2.29
N VAL A 30 7.74 2.93 -2.91
CA VAL A 30 8.47 1.65 -3.03
C VAL A 30 9.09 1.24 -1.70
N SER A 31 9.63 2.18 -0.91
CA SER A 31 10.23 1.87 0.41
C SER A 31 9.19 1.52 1.48
N MET A 32 7.94 1.98 1.33
CA MET A 32 6.84 1.58 2.21
C MET A 32 6.49 0.09 2.14
N PHE A 33 6.80 -0.59 1.04
CA PHE A 33 6.58 -2.03 0.91
C PHE A 33 7.43 -2.89 1.89
N PRO A 34 8.78 -2.79 1.88
CA PRO A 34 9.61 -3.51 2.86
C PRO A 34 9.38 -3.01 4.30
N PHE A 35 9.03 -1.74 4.49
CA PHE A 35 8.64 -1.21 5.81
C PHE A 35 7.36 -1.88 6.34
N GLY A 36 6.36 -2.08 5.47
CA GLY A 36 5.18 -2.87 5.78
C GLY A 36 5.51 -4.31 6.14
N GLY A 37 6.40 -4.97 5.39
CA GLY A 37 6.88 -6.32 5.71
C GLY A 37 7.56 -6.44 7.07
N PHE A 38 8.36 -5.43 7.44
CA PHE A 38 9.00 -5.34 8.76
C PHE A 38 7.97 -5.21 9.90
N LEU A 39 6.94 -4.39 9.71
CA LEU A 39 5.84 -4.27 10.68
C LEU A 39 5.02 -5.57 10.75
N GLY A 40 4.77 -6.21 9.60
CA GLY A 40 4.04 -7.49 9.51
C GLY A 40 4.74 -8.61 10.28
N SER A 41 6.06 -8.77 10.12
CA SER A 41 6.83 -9.79 10.84
C SER A 41 6.94 -9.51 12.34
N LEU A 42 6.92 -8.25 12.77
CA LEU A 42 6.87 -7.92 14.20
C LEU A 42 5.50 -8.29 14.80
N MET A 43 4.42 -8.05 14.07
CA MET A 43 3.05 -8.33 14.53
C MET A 43 2.67 -9.81 14.44
N VAL A 44 3.29 -10.61 13.56
CA VAL A 44 2.92 -12.02 13.36
C VAL A 44 3.08 -12.86 14.64
N GLY A 45 4.13 -12.61 15.44
CA GLY A 45 4.42 -13.33 16.68
C GLY A 45 3.27 -13.28 17.70
N PRO A 46 2.88 -12.09 18.20
CA PRO A 46 1.75 -11.96 19.10
C PRO A 46 0.41 -12.33 18.46
N LEU A 47 0.24 -12.11 17.15
CA LEU A 47 -0.99 -12.43 16.45
C LEU A 47 -1.22 -13.95 16.37
N VAL A 48 -0.19 -14.74 16.05
CA VAL A 48 -0.26 -16.22 16.05
C VAL A 48 -0.55 -16.75 17.45
N ASN A 49 0.08 -16.17 18.47
CA ASN A 49 -0.13 -16.57 19.87
C ASN A 49 -1.55 -16.26 20.37
N LYS A 50 -2.17 -15.17 19.89
CA LYS A 50 -3.49 -14.71 20.36
C LYS A 50 -4.67 -15.27 19.54
N PHE A 51 -4.48 -15.53 18.25
CA PHE A 51 -5.56 -15.91 17.32
C PHE A 51 -5.53 -17.39 16.86
N GLY A 52 -4.45 -18.13 17.12
CA GLY A 52 -4.30 -19.54 16.72
C GLY A 52 -4.33 -19.77 15.19
N ARG A 53 -4.26 -21.05 14.75
CA ARG A 53 -4.18 -21.45 13.31
C ARG A 53 -5.37 -21.00 12.45
N LYS A 54 -6.57 -20.90 13.02
CA LYS A 54 -7.78 -20.43 12.30
C LYS A 54 -7.82 -18.91 12.17
N GLY A 55 -7.36 -18.18 13.19
CA GLY A 55 -7.37 -16.73 13.15
C GLY A 55 -6.33 -16.14 12.21
N THR A 56 -5.17 -16.79 12.03
CA THR A 56 -4.18 -16.39 11.01
C THR A 56 -4.73 -16.51 9.59
N LEU A 57 -5.52 -17.56 9.31
CA LEU A 57 -6.18 -17.74 8.01
C LEU A 57 -7.24 -16.67 7.73
N LEU A 58 -8.06 -16.33 8.73
CA LEU A 58 -9.07 -15.26 8.61
C LEU A 58 -8.42 -13.88 8.46
N PHE A 59 -7.36 -13.62 9.22
CA PHE A 59 -6.62 -12.35 9.14
C PHE A 59 -6.00 -12.19 7.76
N ASN A 60 -5.32 -13.21 7.24
CA ASN A 60 -4.75 -13.19 5.88
C ASN A 60 -5.83 -12.91 4.81
N ASN A 61 -7.00 -13.56 4.92
CA ASN A 61 -8.08 -13.38 3.94
C ASN A 61 -8.63 -11.93 3.95
N ILE A 62 -8.95 -11.38 5.12
CA ILE A 62 -9.43 -9.99 5.27
C ILE A 62 -8.35 -9.00 4.80
N PHE A 63 -7.12 -9.22 5.21
CA PHE A 63 -6.00 -8.32 4.96
C PHE A 63 -5.49 -8.42 3.50
N SER A 64 -5.88 -9.46 2.74
CA SER A 64 -5.69 -9.55 1.28
C SER A 64 -6.79 -8.82 0.51
N ILE A 65 -8.04 -8.86 1.01
CA ILE A 65 -9.18 -8.19 0.38
C ILE A 65 -9.09 -6.66 0.51
N VAL A 66 -8.68 -6.15 1.68
CA VAL A 66 -8.56 -4.70 1.93
C VAL A 66 -7.66 -3.98 0.90
N PRO A 67 -6.40 -4.38 0.67
CA PRO A 67 -5.55 -3.72 -0.32
C PRO A 67 -6.05 -3.91 -1.75
N ALA A 68 -6.69 -5.04 -2.09
CA ALA A 68 -7.27 -5.24 -3.41
C ALA A 68 -8.42 -4.25 -3.69
N ILE A 69 -9.31 -4.03 -2.71
CA ILE A 69 -10.37 -3.03 -2.80
C ILE A 69 -9.78 -1.62 -2.86
N LEU A 70 -8.77 -1.33 -2.03
CA LEU A 70 -8.12 -0.02 -2.01
C LEU A 70 -7.40 0.28 -3.34
N MET A 71 -6.81 -0.73 -3.96
CA MET A 71 -6.13 -0.62 -5.25
C MET A 71 -7.14 -0.45 -6.40
N GLY A 72 -8.31 -1.11 -6.33
CA GLY A 72 -9.42 -0.90 -7.26
C GLY A 72 -10.07 0.48 -7.13
N CYS A 73 -10.31 0.95 -5.89
CA CYS A 73 -10.83 2.29 -5.63
C CYS A 73 -9.80 3.39 -5.94
N SER A 74 -8.51 3.09 -5.97
CA SER A 74 -7.45 4.05 -6.30
C SER A 74 -7.54 4.57 -7.73
N GLU A 75 -8.04 3.78 -8.69
CA GLU A 75 -8.28 4.25 -10.06
C GLU A 75 -9.41 5.30 -10.09
N VAL A 76 -10.44 5.11 -9.28
CA VAL A 76 -11.60 6.02 -9.20
C VAL A 76 -11.26 7.30 -8.43
N ALA A 77 -10.50 7.17 -7.34
CA ALA A 77 -10.18 8.30 -6.47
C ALA A 77 -9.06 9.20 -7.01
N ARG A 78 -8.30 8.75 -8.01
CA ARG A 78 -7.17 9.48 -8.60
C ARG A 78 -6.29 10.10 -7.50
N SER A 79 -5.91 9.27 -6.53
CA SER A 79 -5.13 9.73 -5.37
C SER A 79 -3.94 8.81 -5.11
N PHE A 80 -2.77 9.44 -5.05
CA PHE A 80 -1.48 8.80 -4.80
C PHE A 80 -1.40 8.17 -3.42
N GLU A 81 -2.11 8.75 -2.44
CA GLU A 81 -2.10 8.34 -1.05
C GLU A 81 -2.68 6.92 -0.89
N MET A 82 -3.75 6.57 -1.63
CA MET A 82 -4.32 5.23 -1.60
C MET A 82 -3.37 4.15 -2.15
N ILE A 83 -2.53 4.50 -3.13
CA ILE A 83 -1.51 3.60 -3.68
C ILE A 83 -0.41 3.33 -2.65
N ILE A 84 -0.01 4.36 -1.90
CA ILE A 84 1.01 4.21 -0.85
C ILE A 84 0.47 3.32 0.28
N VAL A 85 -0.75 3.60 0.75
CA VAL A 85 -1.39 2.83 1.83
C VAL A 85 -1.65 1.38 1.41
N SER A 86 -2.12 1.15 0.19
CA SER A 86 -2.31 -0.22 -0.32
C SER A 86 -1.00 -1.01 -0.39
N ARG A 87 0.11 -0.40 -0.83
CA ARG A 87 1.43 -1.05 -0.83
C ARG A 87 1.94 -1.39 0.57
N LEU A 88 1.69 -0.50 1.54
CA LEU A 88 2.04 -0.72 2.95
C LEU A 88 1.26 -1.92 3.51
N LEU A 89 -0.05 -1.98 3.24
CA LEU A 89 -0.92 -3.08 3.67
C LEU A 89 -0.55 -4.42 3.03
N VAL A 90 -0.27 -4.45 1.73
CA VAL A 90 0.24 -5.67 1.06
C VAL A 90 1.57 -6.11 1.67
N GLY A 91 2.47 -5.17 1.96
CA GLY A 91 3.74 -5.45 2.64
C GLY A 91 3.53 -6.12 3.99
N ILE A 92 2.62 -5.59 4.83
CA ILE A 92 2.26 -6.17 6.13
C ILE A 92 1.69 -7.59 5.96
N CYS A 93 0.84 -7.79 4.95
CA CYS A 93 0.29 -9.10 4.59
C CYS A 93 1.36 -10.13 4.16
N ALA A 94 2.40 -9.67 3.47
CA ALA A 94 3.49 -10.51 2.99
C ALA A 94 4.53 -10.84 4.09
N GLY A 95 4.57 -10.05 5.16
CA GLY A 95 5.37 -10.34 6.35
C GLY A 95 4.86 -11.59 7.06
N LYS A 96 5.53 -12.73 6.79
CA LYS A 96 5.34 -13.99 7.52
C LYS A 96 6.15 -14.01 8.81
#